data_AF-A0A1L6KWN7-F1
#
_entry.id   AF-A0A1L6KWN7-F1
#
_cell.length_a   1.000
_cell.length_b   1.000
_cell.length_c   1.000
_cell.angle_alpha   90.00
_cell.angle_beta   90.00
_cell.angle_gamma   90.00
#
_symmetry.space_group_name_H-M   'P 1'
#
loop_
_entity.id
_entity.type
_entity.pdbx_description
1 polymer ?
#
loop_
_entity_poly.entity_id
_entity_poly.type
_entity_poly.pdbx_seq_one_letter_code
_entity_poly.pdbx_strand_id
1 'polypeptide(L)'
;LYLSGWMVAALRSEFGPLPDQSMHEKTAVSGLIGELYTFLRQADARELDLLFTALDAAREAGDKAKEQEIQNQIDNYETHVVPIIADIDAGFGNAEATYLLAKQMIEAGACCIQIENQVSDEKQCGHQDGKVTVPHADFLAKINAVRYAFLELGVDDGVIVARTDSLGAGLTKQIAVTNEPGDLGDLYNSFLDGDYIDSAADIANGDVVIKANGKLLKPKRLASGLFQFRKGTGEDRCVLDCIT
;
A
#
# COMPACT_ATOMS: atom_id res chain seq x y z
N LEU A 1 8.55 2.62 -12.94
CA LEU A 1 8.35 1.19 -12.60
C LEU A 1 7.16 1.03 -11.66
N TYR A 2 6.52 -0.14 -11.62
CA TYR A 2 5.57 -0.53 -10.57
C TYR A 2 6.02 -1.85 -9.96
N LEU A 3 6.11 -1.90 -8.63
CA LEU A 3 6.34 -3.15 -7.90
C LEU A 3 5.01 -3.69 -7.42
N SER A 4 4.64 -4.88 -7.89
CA SER A 4 3.37 -5.53 -7.55
C SER A 4 3.55 -6.50 -6.38
N GLY A 5 2.84 -6.28 -5.27
CA GLY A 5 2.79 -7.22 -4.14
C GLY A 5 2.33 -8.62 -4.57
N TRP A 6 1.32 -8.67 -5.46
CA TRP A 6 0.84 -9.91 -6.07
C TRP A 6 1.94 -10.71 -6.79
N MET A 7 2.77 -10.06 -7.62
CA MET A 7 3.87 -10.76 -8.31
C MET A 7 4.96 -11.20 -7.33
N VAL A 8 5.24 -10.41 -6.29
CA VAL A 8 6.19 -10.81 -5.23
C VAL A 8 5.70 -12.08 -4.54
N ALA A 9 4.44 -12.12 -4.11
CA ALA A 9 3.84 -13.29 -3.49
C ALA A 9 3.89 -14.54 -4.40
N ALA A 10 3.56 -14.36 -5.68
CA ALA A 10 3.48 -15.47 -6.62
C ALA A 10 4.84 -16.00 -7.10
N LEU A 11 5.87 -15.16 -7.18
CA LEU A 11 7.10 -15.48 -7.92
C LEU A 11 8.40 -15.31 -7.13
N ARG A 12 8.40 -14.55 -6.03
CA ARG A 12 9.64 -14.12 -5.35
C ARG A 12 9.80 -14.68 -3.94
N SER A 13 8.73 -15.20 -3.38
CA SER A 13 8.70 -15.85 -2.07
C SER A 13 9.60 -17.09 -2.00
N GLU A 14 10.39 -17.22 -0.94
CA GLU A 14 11.17 -18.43 -0.65
C GLU A 14 10.29 -19.66 -0.40
N PHE A 15 9.02 -19.47 -0.04
CA PHE A 15 8.04 -20.55 0.12
C PHE A 15 7.50 -21.08 -1.23
N GLY A 16 7.94 -20.52 -2.35
CA GLY A 16 7.33 -20.73 -3.66
C GLY A 16 6.05 -19.91 -3.84
N PRO A 17 5.21 -20.26 -4.83
CA PRO A 17 4.03 -19.46 -5.17
C PRO A 17 3.01 -19.38 -4.03
N LEU A 18 2.70 -18.17 -3.59
CA LEU A 18 1.70 -17.88 -2.56
C LEU A 18 0.54 -17.04 -3.11
N PRO A 19 -0.65 -17.11 -2.49
CA PRO A 19 -1.72 -16.17 -2.77
C PRO A 19 -1.36 -14.77 -2.22
N ASP A 20 -2.01 -13.76 -2.79
CA ASP A 20 -1.80 -12.35 -2.48
C ASP A 20 -2.47 -11.94 -1.16
N GLN A 21 -1.82 -12.28 -0.04
CA GLN A 21 -2.31 -12.10 1.34
C GLN A 21 -1.18 -11.72 2.30
N SER A 22 -0.09 -11.12 1.80
CA SER A 22 1.06 -10.66 2.61
C SER A 22 1.68 -11.75 3.52
N MET A 23 1.59 -13.02 3.13
CA MET A 23 2.09 -14.17 3.89
C MET A 23 3.56 -14.51 3.62
N HIS A 24 4.13 -13.96 2.54
CA HIS A 24 5.54 -14.14 2.19
C HIS A 24 6.44 -13.31 3.13
N GLU A 25 7.73 -13.64 3.14
CA GLU A 25 8.74 -12.86 3.85
C GLU A 25 8.81 -11.43 3.28
N LYS A 26 8.54 -10.44 4.13
CA LYS A 26 8.45 -9.02 3.74
C LYS A 26 9.74 -8.48 3.10
N THR A 27 10.88 -9.12 3.35
CA THR A 27 12.18 -8.77 2.75
C THR A 27 12.22 -9.05 1.25
N ALA A 28 11.36 -9.91 0.69
CA ALA A 28 11.27 -10.11 -0.75
C ALA A 28 10.83 -8.83 -1.49
N VAL A 29 10.02 -7.99 -0.84
CA VAL A 29 9.53 -6.71 -1.37
C VAL A 29 10.70 -5.74 -1.55
N SER A 30 11.43 -5.43 -0.47
CA SER A 30 12.59 -4.52 -0.52
C SER A 30 13.75 -5.09 -1.35
N GLY A 31 13.96 -6.41 -1.30
CA GLY A 31 14.94 -7.10 -2.13
C GLY A 31 14.70 -6.89 -3.63
N LEU A 32 13.45 -6.99 -4.09
CA LEU A 32 13.11 -6.76 -5.49
C LEU A 32 13.35 -5.30 -5.94
N ILE A 33 13.10 -4.32 -5.08
CA ILE A 33 13.41 -2.90 -5.39
C ILE A 33 14.90 -2.74 -5.65
N GLY A 34 15.74 -3.27 -4.75
CA GLY A 34 17.19 -3.21 -4.88
C GLY A 34 17.69 -3.96 -6.12
N GLU A 35 17.11 -5.12 -6.44
CA GLU A 35 17.41 -5.86 -7.66
C GLU A 35 17.08 -5.04 -8.92
N LEU A 36 15.86 -4.48 -9.01
CA LEU A 36 15.44 -3.67 -10.15
C LEU A 36 16.42 -2.51 -10.41
N TYR A 37 16.75 -1.73 -9.38
CA TYR A 37 17.68 -0.60 -9.54
C TYR A 37 19.12 -1.04 -9.80
N THR A 38 19.54 -2.21 -9.30
CA THR A 38 20.85 -2.78 -9.66
C THR A 38 20.94 -3.05 -11.16
N PHE A 39 19.90 -3.68 -11.73
CA PHE A 39 19.86 -3.98 -13.17
C PHE A 39 19.77 -2.72 -14.04
N LEU A 40 19.00 -1.71 -13.63
CA LEU A 40 18.93 -0.43 -14.35
C LEU A 40 20.28 0.31 -14.37
N ARG A 41 20.96 0.37 -13.21
CA ARG A 41 22.30 0.97 -13.11
C ARG A 41 23.34 0.19 -13.92
N GLN A 42 23.20 -1.13 -14.00
CA GLN A 42 24.08 -1.96 -14.83
C GLN A 42 23.83 -1.76 -16.33
N ALA A 43 22.58 -1.51 -16.74
CA ALA A 43 22.26 -1.11 -18.11
C ALA A 43 22.95 0.22 -18.46
N ASP A 44 22.89 1.21 -17.56
CA ASP A 44 23.60 2.48 -17.72
C ASP A 44 25.10 2.30 -17.85
N ALA A 45 25.71 1.55 -16.93
CA ALA A 45 27.15 1.30 -16.95
C ALA A 45 27.59 0.65 -18.27
N ARG A 46 26.83 -0.32 -18.78
CA ARG A 46 27.15 -1.00 -20.04
C ARG A 46 27.07 -0.05 -21.25
N GLU A 47 26.01 0.75 -21.37
CA GLU A 47 25.85 1.65 -22.52
C GLU A 47 26.87 2.80 -22.48
N LEU A 48 27.16 3.35 -21.30
CA LEU A 48 28.21 4.35 -21.14
C LEU A 48 29.61 3.79 -21.46
N ASP A 49 29.91 2.54 -21.06
CA ASP A 49 31.18 1.88 -21.39
C ASP A 49 31.37 1.70 -22.91
N LEU A 50 30.29 1.39 -23.64
CA LEU A 50 30.33 1.34 -25.10
C LEU A 50 30.59 2.71 -25.72
N LEU A 51 30.01 3.78 -25.16
CA LEU A 51 30.30 5.15 -25.58
C LEU A 51 31.76 5.54 -25.30
N PHE A 52 32.31 5.17 -24.14
CA PHE A 52 33.74 5.40 -23.85
C PHE A 52 34.65 4.62 -24.78
N THR A 53 34.33 3.37 -25.08
CA THR A 53 35.07 2.56 -26.07
C THR A 53 35.07 3.24 -27.45
N ALA A 54 33.92 3.76 -27.89
CA ALA A 54 33.81 4.48 -29.16
C ALA A 54 34.58 5.82 -29.13
N LEU A 55 34.58 6.51 -27.98
CA LEU A 55 35.31 7.76 -27.79
C LEU A 55 36.82 7.56 -27.91
N ASP A 56 37.36 6.52 -27.28
CA ASP A 56 38.78 6.18 -27.36
C ASP A 56 39.18 5.78 -28.79
N ALA A 57 38.34 5.02 -29.49
CA ALA A 57 38.55 4.71 -30.90
C ALA A 57 38.57 5.96 -31.80
N ALA A 58 37.68 6.93 -31.55
CA ALA A 58 37.67 8.20 -32.28
C ALA A 58 38.93 9.03 -32.02
N ARG A 59 39.43 9.03 -30.78
CA ARG A 59 40.69 9.69 -30.41
C ARG A 59 41.90 9.05 -31.08
N GLU A 60 41.99 7.72 -31.09
CA GLU A 60 43.06 6.98 -31.74
C GLU A 60 43.08 7.22 -33.26
N ALA A 61 41.91 7.34 -33.88
CA ALA A 61 41.77 7.68 -35.30
C ALA A 61 42.04 9.16 -35.62
N GLY A 62 42.13 10.03 -34.60
CA GLY A 62 42.26 11.48 -34.78
C GLY A 62 41.00 12.17 -35.30
N ASP A 63 39.84 11.52 -35.24
CA ASP A 63 38.56 12.06 -35.71
C ASP A 63 37.93 12.98 -34.66
N LYS A 64 38.28 14.27 -34.74
CA LYS A 64 37.79 15.29 -33.80
C LYS A 64 36.30 15.57 -33.90
N ALA A 65 35.67 15.36 -35.05
CA ALA A 65 34.24 15.54 -35.19
C ALA A 65 33.50 14.42 -34.45
N LYS A 66 33.94 13.17 -34.63
CA LYS A 66 33.34 12.01 -33.95
C LYS A 66 33.61 12.01 -32.45
N GLU A 67 34.81 12.41 -32.02
CA GLU A 67 35.14 12.59 -30.61
C GLU A 67 34.15 13.54 -29.92
N GLN A 68 33.89 14.71 -30.53
CA GLN A 68 32.95 15.69 -29.96
C GLN A 68 31.50 15.19 -29.98
N GLU A 69 31.09 14.48 -31.04
CA GLU A 69 29.75 13.89 -31.13
C GLU A 69 29.51 12.89 -29.99
N ILE A 70 30.46 11.99 -29.73
CA ILE A 70 30.33 10.97 -28.67
C ILE A 70 30.42 11.60 -27.29
N GLN A 71 31.30 12.59 -27.08
CA GLN A 71 31.33 13.34 -25.82
C GLN A 71 29.96 13.98 -25.53
N ASN A 72 29.32 14.58 -26.54
CA ASN A 72 27.97 15.12 -26.38
C ASN A 72 26.94 14.03 -26.03
N GLN A 73 27.05 12.82 -26.57
CA GLN A 73 26.17 11.70 -26.21
C GLN A 73 26.36 11.27 -24.75
N ILE A 74 27.60 11.24 -24.26
CA ILE A 74 27.92 10.92 -22.86
C ILE A 74 27.35 12.01 -21.93
N ASP A 75 27.59 13.28 -22.23
CA ASP A 75 27.16 14.41 -21.40
C ASP A 75 25.63 14.54 -21.33
N ASN A 76 24.92 14.04 -22.34
CA ASN A 76 23.46 14.06 -22.43
C ASN A 76 22.85 12.65 -22.30
N TYR A 77 23.59 11.70 -21.72
CA TYR A 77 23.11 10.33 -21.57
C TYR A 77 21.87 10.28 -20.67
N GLU A 78 20.80 9.65 -21.15
CA GLU A 78 19.57 9.45 -20.40
C GLU A 78 19.68 8.16 -19.57
N THR A 79 19.65 8.31 -18.25
CA THR A 79 19.68 7.16 -17.33
C THR A 79 18.44 6.29 -17.48
N HIS A 80 18.61 4.97 -17.36
CA HIS A 80 17.50 4.02 -17.25
C HIS A 80 16.85 4.04 -15.86
N VAL A 81 17.46 4.71 -14.87
CA VAL A 81 16.92 4.85 -13.51
C VAL A 81 15.69 5.76 -13.55
N VAL A 82 14.53 5.19 -13.24
CA VAL A 82 13.24 5.89 -13.23
C VAL A 82 12.51 5.70 -11.89
N PRO A 83 11.54 6.57 -11.54
CA PRO A 83 10.74 6.40 -10.34
C PRO A 83 10.03 5.05 -10.26
N ILE A 84 9.83 4.55 -9.04
CA ILE A 84 9.03 3.36 -8.76
C ILE A 84 7.88 3.69 -7.82
N ILE A 85 6.68 3.20 -8.14
CA ILE A 85 5.57 3.09 -7.19
C ILE A 85 5.66 1.68 -6.60
N ALA A 86 5.95 1.59 -5.31
CA ALA A 86 6.15 0.32 -4.63
C ALA A 86 4.98 -0.03 -3.70
N ASP A 87 4.35 -1.17 -3.97
CA ASP A 87 3.25 -1.73 -3.17
C ASP A 87 3.78 -2.33 -1.87
N ILE A 88 3.27 -1.87 -0.72
CA ILE A 88 3.62 -2.37 0.62
C ILE A 88 2.49 -3.22 1.24
N ASP A 89 1.47 -3.56 0.44
CA ASP A 89 0.18 -4.08 0.92
C ASP A 89 -0.37 -3.17 2.04
N ALA A 90 -0.80 -3.76 3.15
CA ALA A 90 -1.20 -3.05 4.36
C ALA A 90 -0.04 -2.85 5.35
N GLY A 91 1.23 -2.96 4.93
CA GLY A 91 2.41 -2.70 5.78
C GLY A 91 2.93 -3.91 6.58
N PHE A 92 2.47 -5.13 6.28
CA PHE A 92 2.95 -6.39 6.91
C PHE A 92 2.98 -6.37 8.45
N GLY A 93 2.00 -5.71 9.06
CA GLY A 93 1.85 -5.62 10.51
C GLY A 93 1.17 -4.33 11.00
N ASN A 94 1.55 -3.90 12.20
CA ASN A 94 1.13 -2.64 12.80
C ASN A 94 1.90 -1.44 12.20
N ALA A 95 1.66 -0.23 12.71
CA ALA A 95 2.32 0.99 12.22
C ALA A 95 3.86 0.94 12.36
N GLU A 96 4.39 0.37 13.45
CA GLU A 96 5.85 0.25 13.63
C GLU A 96 6.48 -0.70 12.60
N ALA A 97 5.86 -1.86 12.37
CA ALA A 97 6.29 -2.79 11.32
C ALA A 97 6.20 -2.16 9.92
N THR A 98 5.17 -1.33 9.69
CA THR A 98 5.01 -0.57 8.44
C THR A 98 6.17 0.41 8.24
N TYR A 99 6.54 1.17 9.28
CA TYR A 99 7.69 2.08 9.24
C TYR A 99 8.99 1.33 8.93
N LEU A 100 9.25 0.20 9.61
CA LEU A 100 10.48 -0.58 9.40
C LEU A 100 10.61 -1.10 7.96
N LEU A 101 9.52 -1.62 7.39
CA LEU A 101 9.50 -2.10 6.02
C LEU A 101 9.62 -0.95 5.01
N ALA A 102 8.86 0.14 5.21
CA ALA A 102 8.93 1.31 4.36
C ALA A 102 10.35 1.88 4.32
N LYS A 103 11.02 1.99 5.47
CA LYS A 103 12.42 2.43 5.56
C LYS A 103 13.33 1.59 4.67
N GLN A 104 13.24 0.26 4.77
CA GLN A 104 14.04 -0.63 3.92
C GLN A 104 13.71 -0.51 2.42
N MET A 105 12.45 -0.30 2.06
CA MET A 105 12.04 -0.09 0.66
C MET A 105 12.61 1.22 0.10
N ILE A 106 12.63 2.27 0.93
CA ILE A 106 13.17 3.59 0.56
C ILE A 106 14.70 3.52 0.44
N GLU A 107 15.38 2.89 1.39
CA GLU A 107 16.84 2.61 1.31
C GLU A 107 17.21 1.83 0.04
N ALA A 108 16.33 0.95 -0.43
CA ALA A 108 16.50 0.21 -1.68
C ALA A 108 16.26 1.05 -2.95
N GLY A 109 15.69 2.26 -2.82
CA GLY A 109 15.49 3.23 -3.91
C GLY A 109 14.04 3.64 -4.18
N ALA A 110 13.06 3.18 -3.40
CA ALA A 110 11.67 3.58 -3.62
C ALA A 110 11.41 5.04 -3.20
N CYS A 111 10.98 5.87 -4.16
CA CYS A 111 10.54 7.24 -3.91
C CYS A 111 9.03 7.37 -3.67
N CYS A 112 8.25 6.32 -3.97
CA CYS A 112 6.81 6.28 -3.80
C CYS A 112 6.37 4.95 -3.17
N ILE A 113 5.59 5.03 -2.08
CA ILE A 113 5.03 3.88 -1.38
C ILE A 113 3.50 3.91 -1.52
N GLN A 114 2.92 2.83 -2.04
CA GLN A 114 1.49 2.59 -2.03
C GLN A 114 1.14 1.72 -0.83
N ILE A 115 0.14 2.13 -0.04
CA ILE A 115 -0.37 1.40 1.13
C ILE A 115 -1.89 1.36 1.12
N GLU A 116 -2.49 0.27 1.61
CA GLU A 116 -3.94 0.04 1.54
C GLU A 116 -4.65 -0.10 2.91
N ASN A 117 -5.95 0.20 2.94
CA ASN A 117 -6.79 0.14 4.14
C ASN A 117 -7.48 -1.22 4.37
N GLN A 118 -7.20 -2.24 3.54
CA GLN A 118 -7.76 -3.59 3.71
C GLN A 118 -6.92 -4.48 4.63
N VAL A 119 -7.58 -5.53 5.13
CA VAL A 119 -7.00 -6.65 5.88
C VAL A 119 -7.10 -7.89 4.98
N SER A 120 -6.05 -8.14 4.19
CA SER A 120 -6.06 -9.11 3.09
C SER A 120 -6.15 -10.57 3.56
N ASP A 121 -5.67 -10.87 4.77
CA ASP A 121 -5.69 -12.20 5.40
C ASP A 121 -7.05 -12.58 6.02
N GLU A 122 -7.93 -11.60 6.26
CA GLU A 122 -9.29 -11.81 6.79
C GLU A 122 -10.36 -11.93 5.68
N LYS A 123 -9.94 -11.89 4.41
CA LYS A 123 -10.82 -11.91 3.23
C LYS A 123 -11.72 -13.16 3.21
N GLN A 124 -13.03 -12.94 3.04
CA GLN A 124 -14.02 -14.01 2.95
C GLN A 124 -14.32 -14.38 1.49
N CYS A 125 -13.65 -15.41 0.96
CA CYS A 125 -13.79 -15.84 -0.45
C CYS A 125 -15.21 -16.23 -0.89
N GLY A 126 -16.12 -16.56 0.05
CA GLY A 126 -17.51 -16.91 -0.25
C GLY A 126 -18.48 -15.71 -0.37
N HIS A 127 -18.00 -14.48 -0.20
CA HIS A 127 -18.83 -13.27 -0.23
C HIS A 127 -18.44 -12.37 -1.41
N GLN A 128 -19.45 -11.86 -2.14
CA GLN A 128 -19.26 -10.97 -3.30
C GLN A 128 -18.41 -9.74 -2.95
N ASP A 129 -18.60 -9.18 -1.74
CA ASP A 129 -17.84 -8.06 -1.16
C ASP A 129 -17.04 -8.51 0.08
N GLY A 130 -16.33 -9.64 -0.03
CA GLY A 130 -15.69 -10.30 1.11
C GLY A 130 -14.42 -9.65 1.65
N LYS A 131 -13.99 -8.49 1.13
CA LYS A 131 -12.84 -7.76 1.68
C LYS A 131 -13.20 -7.09 3.00
N VAL A 132 -12.19 -6.88 3.84
CA VAL A 132 -12.32 -6.33 5.19
C VAL A 132 -11.51 -5.04 5.28
N THR A 133 -12.10 -3.94 5.75
CA THR A 133 -11.38 -2.68 6.00
C THR A 133 -11.09 -2.46 7.48
N VAL A 134 -10.14 -1.57 7.76
CA VAL A 134 -9.89 -1.02 9.10
C VAL A 134 -10.49 0.39 9.25
N PRO A 135 -10.78 0.84 10.48
CA PRO A 135 -11.09 2.24 10.75
C PRO A 135 -9.98 3.19 10.29
N HIS A 136 -10.34 4.41 9.91
CA HIS A 136 -9.39 5.44 9.44
C HIS A 136 -8.20 5.66 10.39
N ALA A 137 -8.42 5.63 11.71
CA ALA A 137 -7.36 5.85 12.69
C ALA A 137 -6.18 4.86 12.53
N ASP A 138 -6.47 3.59 12.26
CA ASP A 138 -5.45 2.55 12.04
C ASP A 138 -4.68 2.79 10.75
N PHE A 139 -5.40 3.17 9.68
CA PHE A 139 -4.79 3.43 8.38
C PHE A 139 -3.95 4.72 8.36
N LEU A 140 -4.45 5.80 8.97
CA LEU A 140 -3.73 7.06 9.13
C LEU A 140 -2.45 6.89 9.95
N ALA A 141 -2.46 6.02 10.98
CA ALA A 141 -1.24 5.69 11.72
C ALA A 141 -0.18 5.04 10.82
N LYS A 142 -0.59 4.19 9.87
CA LYS A 142 0.32 3.58 8.89
C LYS A 142 0.82 4.58 7.85
N ILE A 143 -0.03 5.50 7.38
CA ILE A 143 0.41 6.62 6.52
C ILE A 143 1.48 7.46 7.23
N ASN A 144 1.26 7.80 8.50
CA ASN A 144 2.25 8.53 9.31
C ASN A 144 3.54 7.74 9.47
N ALA A 145 3.47 6.42 9.69
CA ALA A 145 4.65 5.56 9.77
C ALA A 145 5.49 5.59 8.48
N VAL A 146 4.85 5.51 7.31
CA VAL A 146 5.53 5.66 6.01
C VAL A 146 6.15 7.05 5.87
N ARG A 147 5.43 8.12 6.26
CA ARG A 147 5.95 9.49 6.24
C ARG A 147 7.20 9.63 7.12
N TYR A 148 7.20 9.08 8.33
CA TYR A 148 8.37 9.12 9.20
C TYR A 148 9.58 8.39 8.61
N ALA A 149 9.38 7.29 7.89
CA ALA A 149 10.48 6.60 7.21
C ALA A 149 11.14 7.49 6.13
N PHE A 150 10.34 8.20 5.33
CA PHE A 150 10.85 9.17 4.36
C PHE A 150 11.61 10.33 5.04
N LEU A 151 11.02 10.91 6.09
CA LEU A 151 11.63 12.04 6.81
C LEU A 151 12.96 11.65 7.46
N GLU A 152 13.05 10.47 8.06
CA GLU A 152 14.29 10.00 8.69
C GLU A 152 15.42 9.80 7.68
N LEU A 153 15.09 9.33 6.48
CA LEU A 153 16.06 9.10 5.40
C LEU A 153 16.36 10.37 4.59
N GLY A 154 15.76 11.52 4.93
CA GLY A 154 15.96 12.79 4.23
C GLY A 154 15.37 12.82 2.82
N VAL A 155 14.32 12.04 2.56
CA VAL A 155 13.61 11.99 1.27
C VAL A 155 12.34 12.83 1.38
N ASP A 156 12.52 14.16 1.41
CA ASP A 156 11.45 15.12 1.68
C ASP A 156 10.30 15.06 0.65
N ASP A 157 10.65 14.83 -0.62
CA ASP A 157 9.71 14.72 -1.75
C ASP A 157 9.08 13.32 -1.89
N GLY A 158 9.23 12.45 -0.88
CA GLY A 158 8.65 11.11 -0.86
C GLY A 158 7.12 11.13 -1.02
N VAL A 159 6.62 10.28 -1.93
CA VAL A 159 5.20 10.18 -2.28
C VAL A 159 4.55 9.00 -1.55
N ILE A 160 3.34 9.23 -1.04
CA ILE A 160 2.51 8.18 -0.45
C ILE A 160 1.23 8.08 -1.28
N VAL A 161 0.92 6.88 -1.75
CA VAL A 161 -0.35 6.56 -2.41
C VAL A 161 -1.22 5.81 -1.40
N ALA A 162 -2.29 6.46 -0.94
CA ALA A 162 -3.29 5.84 -0.08
C ALA A 162 -4.34 5.13 -0.94
N ARG A 163 -4.30 3.80 -0.97
CA ARG A 163 -5.27 2.97 -1.69
C ARG A 163 -6.45 2.63 -0.79
N THR A 164 -7.67 2.84 -1.29
CA THR A 164 -8.90 2.34 -0.67
C THR A 164 -9.40 1.09 -1.37
N ASP A 165 -9.81 0.10 -0.59
CA ASP A 165 -10.49 -1.11 -1.05
C ASP A 165 -11.99 -1.12 -0.69
N SER A 166 -12.52 0.00 -0.17
CA SER A 166 -13.89 0.12 0.34
C SER A 166 -14.97 -0.28 -0.66
N LEU A 167 -14.76 -0.04 -1.96
CA LEU A 167 -15.73 -0.36 -3.01
C LEU A 167 -16.13 -1.84 -3.02
N GLY A 168 -15.16 -2.74 -2.82
CA GLY A 168 -15.38 -4.19 -2.79
C GLY A 168 -15.30 -4.79 -1.37
N ALA A 169 -15.30 -3.95 -0.34
CA ALA A 169 -15.24 -4.37 1.05
C ALA A 169 -16.58 -4.12 1.74
N GLY A 170 -17.31 -5.19 2.00
CA GLY A 170 -18.57 -5.16 2.74
C GLY A 170 -18.41 -5.42 4.24
N LEU A 171 -17.18 -5.61 4.72
CA LEU A 171 -16.89 -6.09 6.06
C LEU A 171 -15.87 -5.22 6.81
N THR A 172 -15.94 -5.22 8.14
CA THR A 172 -14.94 -4.64 9.04
C THR A 172 -14.70 -5.54 10.24
N LYS A 173 -13.46 -5.62 10.72
CA LYS A 173 -13.13 -6.35 11.95
C LYS A 173 -13.44 -5.53 13.20
N GLN A 174 -13.40 -4.21 13.09
CA GLN A 174 -13.53 -3.30 14.21
C GLN A 174 -14.76 -2.41 14.05
N ILE A 175 -15.36 -2.06 15.19
CA ILE A 175 -16.21 -0.89 15.33
C ILE A 175 -15.28 0.23 15.74
N ALA A 176 -15.27 1.32 14.97
CA ALA A 176 -14.35 2.42 15.20
C ALA A 176 -14.64 3.10 16.55
N VAL A 177 -13.59 3.54 17.24
CA VAL A 177 -13.74 4.40 18.40
C VAL A 177 -14.22 5.77 17.93
N THR A 178 -15.23 6.32 18.59
CA THR A 178 -15.76 7.67 18.36
C THR A 178 -15.86 8.40 19.69
N ASN A 179 -15.50 9.68 19.69
CA ASN A 179 -15.56 10.55 20.87
C ASN A 179 -16.72 11.55 20.77
N GLU A 180 -17.05 11.98 19.55
CA GLU A 180 -18.14 12.92 19.30
C GLU A 180 -18.89 12.60 17.98
N PRO A 181 -20.20 12.90 17.91
CA PRO A 181 -20.96 12.70 16.68
C PRO A 181 -20.35 13.45 15.48
N GLY A 182 -20.24 12.76 14.36
CA GLY A 182 -19.66 13.29 13.11
C GLY A 182 -18.14 13.17 13.00
N ASP A 183 -17.42 12.67 14.01
CA ASP A 183 -16.00 12.33 13.85
C ASP A 183 -15.80 11.13 12.90
N LEU A 184 -14.56 10.87 12.48
CA LEU A 184 -14.25 9.79 11.53
C LEU A 184 -14.69 8.41 12.04
N GLY A 185 -14.69 8.20 13.36
CA GLY A 185 -15.16 6.96 13.96
C GLY A 185 -16.68 6.82 13.81
N ASP A 186 -17.43 7.88 14.10
CA ASP A 186 -18.88 7.93 13.94
C ASP A 186 -19.26 7.77 12.46
N LEU A 187 -18.59 8.48 11.55
CA LEU A 187 -18.81 8.38 10.11
C LEU A 187 -18.57 6.95 9.61
N TYR A 188 -17.47 6.31 10.02
CA TYR A 188 -17.19 4.91 9.66
C TYR A 188 -18.27 3.96 10.19
N ASN A 189 -18.63 4.08 11.47
CA ASN A 189 -19.67 3.26 12.09
C ASN A 189 -21.06 3.53 11.50
N SER A 190 -21.30 4.73 10.98
CA SER A 190 -22.57 5.12 10.38
C SER A 190 -22.93 4.24 9.19
N PHE A 191 -21.98 3.56 8.54
CA PHE A 191 -22.19 2.66 7.42
C PHE A 191 -22.56 1.23 7.81
N LEU A 192 -22.47 0.87 9.10
CA LEU A 192 -22.79 -0.49 9.58
C LEU A 192 -24.24 -0.87 9.24
N ASP A 193 -24.43 -2.11 8.79
CA ASP A 193 -25.73 -2.74 8.64
C ASP A 193 -26.15 -3.35 9.99
N GLY A 194 -27.42 -3.22 10.36
CA GLY A 194 -27.91 -3.68 11.64
C GLY A 194 -29.36 -3.30 11.89
N ASP A 195 -29.91 -3.89 12.95
CA ASP A 195 -31.30 -3.67 13.36
C ASP A 195 -31.32 -2.83 14.65
N TYR A 196 -32.14 -1.78 14.67
CA TYR A 196 -32.39 -1.03 15.89
C TYR A 196 -33.24 -1.88 16.83
N ILE A 197 -32.87 -1.92 18.10
CA ILE A 197 -33.54 -2.72 19.13
C ILE A 197 -34.30 -1.81 20.09
N ASP A 198 -35.52 -2.22 20.44
CA ASP A 198 -36.42 -1.45 21.31
C ASP A 198 -36.33 -1.88 22.78
N SER A 199 -35.98 -3.15 23.04
CA SER A 199 -35.91 -3.71 24.39
C SER A 199 -34.67 -4.57 24.61
N ALA A 200 -34.21 -4.65 25.85
CA ALA A 200 -33.16 -5.58 26.27
C ALA A 200 -33.56 -7.05 26.07
N ALA A 201 -34.87 -7.36 26.01
CA ALA A 201 -35.37 -8.69 25.72
C ALA A 201 -35.04 -9.17 24.29
N ASP A 202 -34.74 -8.25 23.37
CA ASP A 202 -34.41 -8.54 21.97
C ASP A 202 -32.89 -8.79 21.75
N ILE A 203 -32.11 -8.74 22.84
CA ILE A 203 -30.67 -8.94 22.86
C ILE A 203 -30.39 -10.36 23.38
N ALA A 204 -29.82 -11.21 22.53
CA ALA A 204 -29.38 -12.53 22.96
C ALA A 204 -28.08 -12.45 23.75
N ASN A 205 -27.81 -13.46 24.59
CA ASN A 205 -26.52 -13.57 25.27
C ASN A 205 -25.37 -13.63 24.24
N GLY A 206 -24.44 -12.67 24.32
CA GLY A 206 -23.29 -12.57 23.41
C GLY A 206 -23.51 -11.66 22.20
N ASP A 207 -24.71 -11.10 22.01
CA ASP A 207 -24.94 -10.07 21.01
C ASP A 207 -24.12 -8.81 21.34
N VAL A 208 -23.57 -8.18 20.29
CA VAL A 208 -22.88 -6.89 20.39
C VAL A 208 -23.83 -5.81 19.91
N VAL A 209 -24.01 -4.78 20.72
CA VAL A 209 -24.85 -3.62 20.41
C VAL A 209 -24.05 -2.34 20.57
N ILE A 210 -24.34 -1.34 19.73
CA ILE A 210 -23.76 0.00 19.82
C ILE A 210 -24.88 1.03 19.97
N LYS A 211 -24.55 2.18 20.56
CA LYS A 211 -25.46 3.32 20.57
C LYS A 211 -25.24 4.12 19.29
N ALA A 212 -26.28 4.26 18.47
CA ALA A 212 -26.25 5.06 17.23
C ALA A 212 -27.55 5.88 17.13
N ASN A 213 -27.44 7.16 16.78
CA ASN A 213 -28.60 8.05 16.60
C ASN A 213 -29.61 8.04 17.79
N GLY A 214 -29.09 7.97 19.01
CA GLY A 214 -29.91 7.95 20.24
C GLY A 214 -30.61 6.62 20.53
N LYS A 215 -30.42 5.59 19.70
CA LYS A 215 -30.98 4.24 19.87
C LYS A 215 -29.88 3.20 20.00
N LEU A 216 -30.24 2.00 20.44
CA LEU A 216 -29.35 0.85 20.37
C LEU A 216 -29.50 0.17 19.00
N LEU A 217 -28.37 -0.04 18.33
CA LEU A 217 -28.25 -0.73 17.06
C LEU A 217 -27.50 -2.05 17.32
N LYS A 218 -28.02 -3.16 16.81
CA LYS A 218 -27.32 -4.44 16.75
C LYS A 218 -26.72 -4.63 15.35
N PRO A 219 -25.40 -4.41 15.15
CA PRO A 219 -24.79 -4.57 13.85
C PRO A 219 -24.83 -6.04 13.41
N LYS A 220 -25.07 -6.28 12.12
CA LYS A 220 -25.00 -7.63 11.55
C LYS A 220 -23.56 -8.13 11.65
N ARG A 221 -23.42 -9.35 12.19
CA ARG A 221 -22.14 -9.97 12.48
C ARG A 221 -22.09 -11.39 11.91
N LEU A 222 -21.00 -11.71 11.23
CA LEU A 222 -20.73 -13.05 10.72
C LEU A 222 -20.19 -13.96 11.83
N ALA A 223 -20.26 -15.28 11.62
CA ALA A 223 -19.66 -16.26 12.54
C ALA A 223 -18.13 -16.10 12.69
N SER A 224 -17.45 -15.53 11.68
CA SER A 224 -16.03 -15.13 11.74
C SER A 224 -15.75 -13.94 12.66
N GLY A 225 -16.79 -13.33 13.22
CA GLY A 225 -16.72 -12.18 14.10
C GLY A 225 -16.70 -10.82 13.39
N LEU A 226 -16.67 -10.80 12.05
CA LEU A 226 -16.69 -9.59 11.22
C LEU A 226 -18.07 -8.93 11.21
N PHE A 227 -18.09 -7.60 11.19
CA PHE A 227 -19.31 -6.79 11.05
C PHE A 227 -19.54 -6.42 9.59
N GLN A 228 -20.81 -6.27 9.20
CA GLN A 228 -21.21 -5.94 7.83
C GLN A 228 -21.53 -4.45 7.67
N PHE A 229 -21.10 -3.87 6.55
CA PHE A 229 -21.61 -2.59 6.06
C PHE A 229 -22.89 -2.78 5.27
N ARG A 230 -23.71 -1.72 5.19
CA ARG A 230 -24.89 -1.70 4.32
C ARG A 230 -24.47 -1.84 2.86
N LYS A 231 -25.23 -2.61 2.10
CA LYS A 231 -25.05 -2.74 0.64
C LYS A 231 -25.19 -1.37 -0.05
N GLY A 232 -24.43 -1.16 -1.12
CA GLY A 232 -24.47 0.08 -1.91
C GLY A 232 -23.82 1.29 -1.23
N THR A 233 -23.00 1.08 -0.20
CA THR A 233 -22.23 2.15 0.48
C THR A 233 -20.76 2.20 0.04
N GLY A 234 -20.35 1.39 -0.94
CA GLY A 234 -18.95 1.24 -1.33
C GLY A 234 -18.36 2.54 -1.86
N GLU A 235 -19.11 3.24 -2.71
CA GLU A 235 -18.74 4.50 -3.32
C GLU A 235 -18.63 5.62 -2.28
N ASP A 236 -19.64 5.75 -1.40
CA ASP A 236 -19.64 6.76 -0.33
C ASP A 236 -18.45 6.57 0.61
N ARG A 237 -18.14 5.32 0.96
CA ARG A 237 -16.96 4.99 1.80
C ARG A 237 -15.66 5.27 1.07
N CYS A 238 -15.53 4.94 -0.22
CA CYS A 238 -14.35 5.30 -1.00
C CYS A 238 -14.15 6.82 -1.08
N VAL A 239 -15.22 7.60 -1.25
CA VAL A 239 -15.12 9.06 -1.24
C VAL A 239 -14.64 9.54 0.12
N LEU A 240 -15.22 9.04 1.22
CA LEU A 240 -14.78 9.38 2.58
C LEU A 240 -13.30 9.05 2.78
N ASP A 241 -12.88 7.82 2.47
CA ASP A 241 -11.49 7.36 2.62
C ASP A 241 -10.49 8.25 1.86
N CYS A 242 -10.89 8.81 0.71
CA CYS A 242 -10.03 9.61 -0.16
C CYS A 242 -9.92 11.09 0.23
N ILE A 243 -10.89 11.64 0.97
CA ILE A 243 -10.93 13.09 1.30
C ILE A 243 -10.56 13.40 2.76
N THR A 244 -10.35 12.39 3.59
CA THR A 244 -10.01 12.50 5.01
C THR A 244 -8.55 12.18 5.27
#